data_AF-Q59Z54-F1
#
_entry.id   AF-Q59Z54-F1
#
_cell.length_a   1.000
_cell.length_b   1.000
_cell.length_c   1.000
_cell.angle_alpha   90.00
_cell.angle_beta   90.00
_cell.angle_gamma   90.00
#
_symmetry.space_group_name_H-M   'P 1'
#
loop_
_entity.id
_entity.type
_entity.pdbx_description
1 polymer ?
#
loop_
_entity_poly.entity_id
_entity_poly.type
_entity_poly.pdbx_seq_one_letter_code
_entity_poly.pdbx_strand_id
1 'polypeptide(L)'
;MTEVFNRGAKLFDDNNQRDYNHATDSEYKRLRSEADRLFQKRQQLSQQSQNAYKQGDGQKAHELSEESKRVLAQAEECNRKAAEYVFRENNEDSGPDEIDLHGLYVKEAEWILERRIYYAVKTNQLHLNVIVGKGLHSANGVAKIKPAVDELCDQVGLNHYIDKKNSGVLVIDLKGVNLDRLPSSWAQGTNNVAPPQQAYHGTGQPQYQQQQQHQGQQSHNQYQQQQHQGGQQDIKTGNDLVDMVLKIVCGCLKSK
;
A
#
# COMPACT_ATOMS: atom_id res chain seq x y z
N MET A 1 15.39 -16.51 -17.91
CA MET A 1 15.07 -15.10 -18.25
C MET A 1 14.35 -14.47 -17.07
N THR A 2 15.01 -13.49 -16.46
CA THR A 2 14.46 -12.35 -15.68
C THR A 2 13.04 -12.44 -15.10
N GLU A 3 12.95 -12.88 -13.84
CA GLU A 3 11.86 -12.58 -12.90
C GLU A 3 12.48 -12.13 -11.56
N VAL A 4 13.41 -11.17 -11.63
CA VAL A 4 13.83 -10.39 -10.46
C VAL A 4 12.99 -9.12 -10.48
N PHE A 5 11.71 -9.27 -10.14
CA PHE A 5 10.82 -8.13 -9.95
C PHE A 5 11.34 -7.30 -8.77
N ASN A 6 12.09 -6.26 -9.10
CA ASN A 6 11.82 -4.89 -8.64
C ASN A 6 11.67 -4.70 -7.11
N ARG A 7 12.60 -5.22 -6.29
CA ARG A 7 12.57 -5.09 -4.83
C ARG A 7 13.97 -4.78 -4.28
N GLY A 8 14.17 -3.56 -3.78
CA GLY A 8 15.35 -3.12 -3.03
C GLY A 8 16.46 -2.46 -3.87
N ALA A 9 16.77 -1.19 -3.58
CA ALA A 9 17.96 -0.48 -4.06
C ALA A 9 19.14 -0.70 -3.08
N LYS A 10 20.37 -0.60 -3.58
CA LYS A 10 21.59 -0.56 -2.77
C LYS A 10 21.79 0.87 -2.24
N LEU A 11 21.65 1.06 -0.91
CA LEU A 11 21.50 2.37 -0.25
C LEU A 11 22.83 2.90 0.35
N PHE A 12 23.85 3.13 -0.48
CA PHE A 12 25.04 3.88 -0.05
C PHE A 12 25.43 4.88 -1.13
N ASP A 13 25.17 6.18 -0.88
CA ASP A 13 25.97 7.24 -1.49
C ASP A 13 26.01 8.48 -0.58
N ASP A 14 27.23 8.93 -0.27
CA ASP A 14 27.57 10.01 0.68
C ASP A 14 27.64 11.38 -0.02
N ASN A 15 26.51 11.86 -0.60
CA ASN A 15 26.46 13.21 -1.17
C ASN A 15 25.50 14.12 -0.40
N ASN A 16 26.08 15.13 0.25
CA ASN A 16 25.55 16.02 1.28
C ASN A 16 24.49 17.05 0.79
N GLN A 17 23.58 16.66 -0.09
CA GLN A 17 22.37 17.46 -0.36
C GLN A 17 21.25 16.97 0.55
N ARG A 18 20.80 17.81 1.48
CA ARG A 18 19.67 17.54 2.38
C ARG A 18 18.35 17.45 1.60
N ASP A 19 18.18 16.37 0.86
CA ASP A 19 16.86 15.87 0.49
C ASP A 19 16.30 15.26 1.77
N TYR A 20 15.55 16.06 2.55
CA TYR A 20 14.90 15.58 3.77
C TYR A 20 13.89 14.51 3.34
N ASN A 21 14.30 13.26 3.40
CA ASN A 21 13.45 12.11 3.17
C ASN A 21 13.70 11.11 4.30
N HIS A 22 12.63 10.77 5.01
CA HIS A 22 12.63 9.77 6.08
C HIS A 22 12.91 8.35 5.58
N ALA A 23 13.06 8.13 4.28
CA ALA A 23 13.63 6.92 3.70
C ALA A 23 15.09 6.67 4.13
N THR A 24 15.74 7.66 4.74
CA THR A 24 17.07 7.51 5.34
C THR A 24 17.03 7.15 6.83
N ASP A 25 15.85 7.21 7.46
CA ASP A 25 15.66 6.94 8.88
C ASP A 25 15.96 5.49 9.24
N SER A 26 16.46 5.31 10.46
CA SER A 26 16.80 3.99 10.99
C SER A 26 15.58 3.06 11.08
N GLU A 27 14.42 3.57 11.48
CA GLU A 27 13.20 2.78 11.61
C GLU A 27 12.65 2.34 10.24
N TYR A 28 12.58 3.26 9.28
CA TYR A 28 12.24 2.92 7.89
C TYR A 28 13.18 1.84 7.33
N LYS A 29 14.50 2.04 7.47
CA LYS A 29 15.52 1.08 7.01
C LYS A 29 15.38 -0.28 7.68
N ARG A 30 15.09 -0.31 8.98
CA ARG A 30 14.86 -1.54 9.74
C ARG A 30 13.66 -2.30 9.18
N LEU A 31 12.52 -1.62 8.99
CA LEU A 31 11.30 -2.23 8.47
C LEU A 31 11.47 -2.76 7.04
N ARG A 32 12.13 -2.00 6.15
CA ARG A 32 12.43 -2.47 4.78
C ARG A 32 13.40 -3.64 4.77
N SER A 33 14.44 -3.61 5.61
CA SER A 33 15.41 -4.72 5.71
C SER A 33 14.75 -6.00 6.23
N GLU A 34 13.85 -5.88 7.20
CA GLU A 34 13.02 -6.99 7.70
C GLU A 34 12.15 -7.58 6.58
N ALA A 35 11.44 -6.72 5.84
CA ALA A 35 10.62 -7.13 4.69
C ALA A 35 11.46 -7.86 3.63
N ASP A 36 12.63 -7.32 3.27
CA ASP A 36 13.53 -7.92 2.29
C ASP A 36 14.02 -9.30 2.72
N ARG A 37 14.40 -9.47 3.99
CA ARG A 37 14.77 -10.78 4.56
C ARG A 37 13.61 -11.77 4.47
N LEU A 38 12.39 -11.34 4.78
CA LEU A 38 11.20 -12.19 4.69
C LEU A 38 10.87 -12.56 3.24
N PHE A 39 11.02 -11.64 2.28
CA PHE A 39 10.85 -11.98 0.86
C PHE A 39 11.88 -12.99 0.36
N GLN A 40 13.14 -12.88 0.77
CA GLN A 40 14.17 -13.88 0.46
C GLN A 40 13.80 -15.25 1.03
N LYS A 41 13.35 -15.30 2.30
CA LYS A 41 12.87 -16.54 2.93
C LYS A 41 11.67 -17.12 2.17
N ARG A 42 10.68 -16.28 1.80
CA ARG A 42 9.52 -16.67 0.99
C ARG A 42 9.95 -17.28 -0.34
N GLN A 43 10.94 -16.69 -1.01
CA GLN A 43 11.45 -17.21 -2.28
C GLN A 43 12.08 -18.59 -2.11
N GLN A 44 12.88 -18.80 -1.06
CA GLN A 44 13.47 -20.10 -0.74
C GLN A 44 12.39 -21.16 -0.45
N LEU A 45 11.40 -20.84 0.40
CA LEU A 45 10.28 -21.74 0.71
C LEU A 45 9.47 -22.10 -0.55
N SER A 46 9.21 -21.09 -1.41
CA SER A 46 8.51 -21.32 -2.67
C SER A 46 9.28 -22.23 -3.62
N GLN A 47 10.61 -22.10 -3.70
CA GLN A 47 11.46 -22.98 -4.52
C GLN A 47 11.49 -24.41 -3.95
N GLN A 48 11.60 -24.55 -2.63
CA GLN A 48 11.55 -25.85 -1.96
C GLN A 48 10.18 -26.53 -2.18
N SER A 49 9.08 -25.79 -2.09
CA SER A 49 7.73 -26.30 -2.36
C SER A 49 7.61 -26.85 -3.79
N GLN A 50 8.11 -26.11 -4.79
CA GLN A 50 8.13 -26.57 -6.19
C GLN A 50 9.02 -27.80 -6.38
N ASN A 51 10.14 -27.89 -5.69
CA ASN A 51 11.03 -29.05 -5.78
C ASN A 51 10.41 -30.30 -5.14
N ALA A 52 9.76 -30.17 -3.97
CA ALA A 52 9.02 -31.26 -3.34
C ALA A 52 7.90 -31.78 -4.23
N TYR A 53 7.15 -30.87 -4.88
CA TYR A 53 6.11 -31.26 -5.84
C TYR A 53 6.68 -32.04 -7.03
N LYS A 54 7.80 -31.58 -7.60
CA LYS A 54 8.49 -32.28 -8.70
C LYS A 54 9.02 -33.66 -8.29
N GLN A 55 9.29 -33.88 -7.01
CA GLN A 55 9.72 -35.16 -6.45
C GLN A 55 8.54 -36.07 -6.07
N GLY A 56 7.29 -35.63 -6.26
CA GLY A 56 6.09 -36.40 -5.92
C GLY A 56 5.65 -36.28 -4.46
N ASP A 57 6.33 -35.47 -3.65
CA ASP A 57 5.96 -35.21 -2.26
C ASP A 57 4.97 -34.03 -2.16
N GLY A 58 3.70 -34.33 -2.45
CA GLY A 58 2.61 -33.35 -2.44
C GLY A 58 2.32 -32.77 -1.05
N GLN A 59 2.47 -33.57 0.01
CA GLN A 59 2.27 -33.11 1.38
C GLN A 59 3.34 -32.07 1.76
N LYS A 60 4.61 -32.37 1.53
CA LYS A 60 5.69 -31.44 1.83
C LYS A 60 5.61 -30.18 0.97
N ALA A 61 5.24 -30.32 -0.30
CA ALA A 61 5.01 -29.20 -1.19
C ALA A 61 3.92 -28.26 -0.64
N HIS A 62 2.80 -28.82 -0.16
CA HIS A 62 1.72 -28.06 0.44
C HIS A 62 2.16 -27.34 1.72
N GLU A 63 2.80 -28.04 2.67
CA GLU A 63 3.31 -27.45 3.93
C GLU A 63 4.25 -26.26 3.68
N LEU A 64 5.20 -26.41 2.75
CA LEU A 64 6.14 -25.36 2.37
C LEU A 64 5.44 -24.18 1.66
N SER A 65 4.40 -24.47 0.88
CA SER A 65 3.58 -23.43 0.23
C SER A 65 2.81 -22.60 1.27
N GLU A 66 2.20 -23.26 2.25
CA GLU A 66 1.50 -22.58 3.35
C GLU A 66 2.47 -21.77 4.22
N GLU A 67 3.69 -22.27 4.49
CA GLU A 67 4.71 -21.45 5.16
C GLU A 67 5.14 -20.25 4.32
N SER A 68 5.35 -20.44 3.00
CA SER A 68 5.68 -19.36 2.06
C SER A 68 4.63 -18.25 2.07
N LYS A 69 3.34 -18.59 2.12
CA LYS A 69 2.23 -17.63 2.26
C LYS A 69 2.25 -16.88 3.59
N ARG A 70 2.52 -17.58 4.70
CA ARG A 70 2.65 -16.94 6.03
C ARG A 70 3.80 -15.94 6.07
N VAL A 71 4.95 -16.31 5.50
CA VAL A 71 6.12 -15.42 5.41
C VAL A 71 5.84 -14.24 4.47
N LEU A 72 5.10 -14.45 3.37
CA LEU A 72 4.66 -13.37 2.49
C LEU A 72 3.83 -12.32 3.24
N ALA A 73 2.82 -12.76 4.01
CA ALA A 73 1.98 -11.85 4.78
C ALA A 73 2.79 -11.03 5.81
N GLN A 74 3.81 -11.64 6.43
CA GLN A 74 4.72 -10.92 7.33
C GLN A 74 5.58 -9.88 6.58
N ALA A 75 6.07 -10.22 5.39
CA ALA A 75 6.86 -9.30 4.56
C ALA A 75 6.03 -8.10 4.12
N GLU A 76 4.79 -8.34 3.68
CA GLU A 76 3.84 -7.30 3.29
C GLU A 76 3.47 -6.40 4.47
N GLU A 77 3.27 -6.97 5.65
CA GLU A 77 3.03 -6.22 6.89
C GLU A 77 4.21 -5.31 7.26
N CYS A 78 5.45 -5.77 7.09
CA CYS A 78 6.64 -4.94 7.31
C CYS A 78 6.74 -3.81 6.28
N ASN A 79 6.46 -4.09 5.01
CA ASN A 79 6.40 -3.06 3.97
C ASN A 79 5.30 -2.02 4.24
N ARG A 80 4.11 -2.46 4.66
CA ARG A 80 3.01 -1.57 5.02
C ARG A 80 3.43 -0.61 6.14
N LYS A 81 4.04 -1.12 7.20
CA LYS A 81 4.59 -0.30 8.30
C LYS A 81 5.66 0.67 7.82
N ALA A 82 6.55 0.24 6.93
CA ALA A 82 7.59 1.10 6.37
C ALA A 82 6.98 2.25 5.55
N ALA A 83 5.99 1.93 4.70
CA ALA A 83 5.27 2.89 3.88
C ALA A 83 4.51 3.91 4.75
N GLU A 84 3.77 3.44 5.76
CA GLU A 84 3.06 4.30 6.71
C GLU A 84 3.98 5.20 7.50
N TYR A 85 5.14 4.68 7.93
CA TYR A 85 6.16 5.47 8.60
C TYR A 85 6.64 6.60 7.67
N VAL A 86 7.25 6.27 6.53
CA VAL A 86 7.86 7.29 5.67
C VAL A 86 6.83 8.29 5.12
N PHE A 87 5.63 7.82 4.79
CA PHE A 87 4.56 8.70 4.33
C PHE A 87 4.15 9.71 5.41
N ARG A 88 3.93 9.23 6.65
CA ARG A 88 3.55 10.12 7.75
C ARG A 88 4.63 11.15 8.03
N GLU A 89 5.89 10.72 8.19
CA GLU A 89 6.98 11.63 8.54
C GLU A 89 7.24 12.64 7.41
N ASN A 90 7.25 12.22 6.14
CA ASN A 90 7.47 13.16 5.03
C ASN A 90 6.34 14.19 4.87
N ASN A 91 5.11 13.85 5.27
CA ASN A 91 3.95 14.72 5.07
C ASN A 91 3.55 15.50 6.33
N GLU A 92 4.25 15.39 7.46
CA GLU A 92 3.86 16.05 8.72
C GLU A 92 3.69 17.57 8.56
N ASP A 93 4.58 18.20 7.79
CA ASP A 93 4.60 19.64 7.52
C ASP A 93 4.10 20.01 6.09
N SER A 94 3.53 19.06 5.35
CA SER A 94 3.10 19.31 3.96
C SER A 94 1.91 20.26 3.86
N GLY A 95 1.92 21.08 2.82
CA GLY A 95 0.81 21.98 2.49
C GLY A 95 -0.49 21.24 2.12
N PRO A 96 -1.65 21.89 2.19
CA PRO A 96 -2.96 21.27 1.88
C PRO A 96 -3.11 20.85 0.41
N ASP A 97 -2.26 21.34 -0.48
CA ASP A 97 -2.15 21.06 -1.92
C ASP A 97 -0.87 20.30 -2.26
N GLU A 98 -0.18 19.75 -1.27
CA GLU A 98 1.03 18.94 -1.44
C GLU A 98 0.78 17.49 -1.01
N ILE A 99 1.58 16.58 -1.56
CA ILE A 99 1.75 15.22 -1.08
C ILE A 99 3.16 14.71 -1.40
N ASP A 100 3.87 14.25 -0.37
CA ASP A 100 5.17 13.61 -0.52
C ASP A 100 5.03 12.08 -0.62
N LEU A 101 5.46 11.52 -1.75
CA LEU A 101 5.47 10.08 -2.02
C LEU A 101 6.89 9.52 -2.06
N HIS A 102 7.91 10.33 -1.80
CA HIS A 102 9.30 9.92 -1.88
C HIS A 102 9.61 8.85 -0.83
N GLY A 103 10.34 7.81 -1.23
CA GLY A 103 10.66 6.67 -0.35
C GLY A 103 9.62 5.54 -0.39
N LEU A 104 8.46 5.76 -0.98
CA LEU A 104 7.49 4.69 -1.22
C LEU A 104 7.89 3.79 -2.39
N TYR A 105 7.40 2.55 -2.39
CA TYR A 105 7.38 1.74 -3.60
C TYR A 105 6.26 2.20 -4.53
N VAL A 106 6.42 1.94 -5.84
CA VAL A 106 5.51 2.43 -6.88
C VAL A 106 4.04 2.13 -6.57
N LYS A 107 3.72 0.89 -6.21
CA LYS A 107 2.33 0.48 -5.90
C LYS A 107 1.78 1.12 -4.63
N GLU A 108 2.64 1.41 -3.65
CA GLU A 108 2.27 2.15 -2.44
C GLU A 108 1.96 3.61 -2.80
N ALA A 109 2.82 4.24 -3.61
CA ALA A 109 2.68 5.61 -4.08
C ALA A 109 1.42 5.81 -4.94
N GLU A 110 1.18 4.93 -5.93
CA GLU A 110 -0.03 4.95 -6.75
C GLU A 110 -1.29 4.86 -5.88
N TRP A 111 -1.36 3.86 -5.00
CA TRP A 111 -2.50 3.65 -4.11
C TRP A 111 -2.81 4.91 -3.27
N ILE A 112 -1.78 5.53 -2.69
CA ILE A 112 -1.96 6.76 -1.91
C ILE A 112 -2.43 7.91 -2.82
N LEU A 113 -1.79 8.08 -3.97
CA LEU A 113 -2.06 9.17 -4.91
C LEU A 113 -3.48 9.13 -5.47
N GLU A 114 -3.98 7.95 -5.86
CA GLU A 114 -5.36 7.76 -6.34
C GLU A 114 -6.39 8.37 -5.38
N ARG A 115 -6.27 8.05 -4.08
CA ARG A 115 -7.14 8.58 -3.02
C ARG A 115 -6.93 10.07 -2.80
N ARG A 116 -5.69 10.54 -2.86
CA ARG A 116 -5.37 11.96 -2.68
C ARG A 116 -5.93 12.81 -3.81
N ILE A 117 -5.85 12.36 -5.06
CA ILE A 117 -6.45 13.02 -6.23
C ILE A 117 -7.97 13.05 -6.06
N TYR A 118 -8.60 11.93 -5.72
CA TYR A 118 -10.04 11.90 -5.48
C TYR A 118 -10.47 12.90 -4.39
N TYR A 119 -9.76 12.93 -3.26
CA TYR A 119 -10.00 13.89 -2.18
C TYR A 119 -9.80 15.34 -2.65
N ALA A 120 -8.75 15.62 -3.40
CA ALA A 120 -8.44 16.94 -3.94
C ALA A 120 -9.57 17.46 -4.84
N VAL A 121 -10.04 16.63 -5.78
CA VAL A 121 -11.17 16.95 -6.66
C VAL A 121 -12.45 17.14 -5.86
N LYS A 122 -12.75 16.24 -4.91
CA LYS A 122 -13.93 16.34 -4.03
C LYS A 122 -13.96 17.64 -3.22
N THR A 123 -12.80 18.16 -2.85
CA THR A 123 -12.64 19.38 -2.06
C THR A 123 -12.35 20.62 -2.91
N ASN A 124 -12.48 20.53 -4.24
CA ASN A 124 -12.26 21.61 -5.20
C ASN A 124 -10.85 22.23 -5.14
N GLN A 125 -9.83 21.44 -4.82
CA GLN A 125 -8.44 21.88 -4.97
C GLN A 125 -8.14 22.10 -6.46
N LEU A 126 -7.42 23.18 -6.76
CA LEU A 126 -7.12 23.55 -8.15
C LEU A 126 -5.94 22.77 -8.73
N HIS A 127 -5.03 22.30 -7.87
CA HIS A 127 -3.86 21.54 -8.26
C HIS A 127 -3.39 20.67 -7.09
N LEU A 128 -2.48 19.74 -7.39
CA LEU A 128 -1.79 18.92 -6.41
C LEU A 128 -0.30 18.84 -6.76
N ASN A 129 0.56 19.25 -5.83
CA ASN A 129 2.02 19.13 -5.92
C ASN A 129 2.44 17.77 -5.37
N VAL A 130 2.87 16.87 -6.26
CA VAL A 130 3.30 15.51 -5.91
C VAL A 130 4.82 15.46 -5.87
N ILE A 131 5.40 15.30 -4.68
CA ILE A 131 6.84 15.13 -4.51
C ILE A 131 7.18 13.66 -4.79
N VAL A 132 7.79 13.41 -5.94
CA VAL A 132 8.16 12.06 -6.45
C VAL A 132 9.64 11.72 -6.20
N GLY A 133 10.43 12.69 -5.75
CA GLY A 133 11.87 12.58 -5.55
C GLY A 133 12.67 12.67 -6.86
N LYS A 134 13.96 13.01 -6.75
CA LYS A 134 14.86 13.16 -7.92
C LYS A 134 15.47 11.85 -8.42
N GLY A 135 15.21 10.74 -7.75
CA GLY A 135 15.77 9.43 -8.09
C GLY A 135 17.17 9.15 -7.53
N LEU A 136 17.80 10.09 -6.82
CA LEU A 136 19.18 9.95 -6.32
C LEU A 136 19.40 8.71 -5.43
N HIS A 137 18.37 8.25 -4.71
CA HIS A 137 18.43 7.10 -3.79
C HIS A 137 17.80 5.82 -4.34
N SER A 138 17.34 5.84 -5.60
CA SER A 138 16.67 4.70 -6.22
C SER A 138 17.67 3.71 -6.81
N ALA A 139 17.25 2.46 -7.05
CA ALA A 139 18.11 1.45 -7.66
C ALA A 139 18.59 1.95 -9.04
N ASN A 140 19.91 2.04 -9.23
CA ASN A 140 20.56 2.60 -10.42
C ASN A 140 20.24 4.08 -10.70
N GLY A 141 19.74 4.84 -9.72
CA GLY A 141 19.36 6.25 -9.92
C GLY A 141 18.07 6.47 -10.73
N VAL A 142 17.29 5.41 -11.01
CA VAL A 142 16.05 5.50 -11.79
C VAL A 142 14.86 5.84 -10.89
N ALA A 143 14.38 7.08 -10.95
CA ALA A 143 13.12 7.50 -10.34
C ALA A 143 11.95 6.69 -10.92
N LYS A 144 11.36 5.78 -10.14
CA LYS A 144 10.24 4.93 -10.57
C LYS A 144 8.85 5.51 -10.27
N ILE A 145 8.76 6.39 -9.27
CA ILE A 145 7.49 7.01 -8.89
C ILE A 145 7.06 8.00 -9.96
N LYS A 146 7.97 8.87 -10.42
CA LYS A 146 7.69 9.85 -11.48
C LYS A 146 6.97 9.23 -12.70
N PRO A 147 7.52 8.23 -13.41
CA PRO A 147 6.84 7.65 -14.58
C PRO A 147 5.53 6.94 -14.22
N ALA A 148 5.40 6.37 -13.02
CA ALA A 148 4.14 5.76 -12.60
C ALA A 148 3.03 6.80 -12.35
N VAL A 149 3.39 7.95 -11.77
CA VAL A 149 2.46 9.07 -11.58
C VAL A 149 2.05 9.68 -12.92
N ASP A 150 3.00 9.83 -13.85
CA ASP A 150 2.79 10.28 -15.22
C ASP A 150 1.78 9.36 -15.94
N GLU A 151 2.02 8.04 -15.93
CA GLU A 151 1.13 7.03 -16.52
C GLU A 151 -0.26 7.03 -15.86
N LEU A 152 -0.33 7.15 -14.53
CA LEU A 152 -1.59 7.22 -13.80
C LEU A 152 -2.43 8.43 -14.25
N CYS A 153 -1.79 9.60 -14.39
CA CYS A 153 -2.49 10.82 -14.82
C CYS A 153 -2.96 10.71 -16.26
N ASP A 154 -2.13 10.19 -17.17
CA ASP A 154 -2.52 9.94 -18.56
C ASP A 154 -3.71 8.98 -18.66
N GLN A 155 -3.72 7.90 -17.87
CA GLN A 155 -4.79 6.91 -17.87
C GLN A 155 -6.16 7.52 -17.53
N VAL A 156 -6.22 8.51 -16.65
CA VAL A 156 -7.47 9.20 -16.27
C VAL A 156 -7.67 10.56 -16.95
N GLY A 157 -6.78 10.92 -17.89
CA GLY A 157 -6.86 12.17 -18.65
C GLY A 157 -6.68 13.42 -17.80
N LEU A 158 -5.83 13.37 -16.78
CA LEU A 158 -5.45 14.51 -15.96
C LEU A 158 -4.22 15.21 -16.54
N ASN A 159 -4.35 16.51 -16.78
CA ASN A 159 -3.21 17.33 -17.19
C ASN A 159 -2.20 17.41 -16.03
N HIS A 160 -0.93 17.23 -16.36
CA HIS A 160 0.14 17.28 -15.38
C HIS A 160 1.45 17.73 -16.03
N TYR A 161 2.39 18.22 -15.22
CA TYR A 161 3.70 18.65 -15.68
C TYR A 161 4.73 18.62 -14.56
N ILE A 162 6.00 18.52 -14.92
CA ILE A 162 7.09 18.63 -13.95
C ILE A 162 7.34 20.11 -13.61
N ASP A 163 7.46 20.42 -12.33
CA ASP A 163 7.80 21.76 -11.89
C ASP A 163 9.14 22.21 -12.50
N LYS A 164 9.14 23.42 -13.08
CA LYS A 164 10.30 23.95 -13.81
C LYS A 164 11.52 24.22 -12.93
N LYS A 165 11.30 24.44 -11.63
CA LYS A 165 12.34 24.74 -10.64
C LYS A 165 12.73 23.50 -9.84
N ASN A 166 11.86 22.50 -9.74
CA ASN A 166 12.12 21.27 -9.00
C ASN A 166 11.70 20.01 -9.77
N SER A 167 12.67 19.30 -10.35
CA SER A 167 12.43 18.05 -11.09
C SER A 167 11.91 16.89 -10.25
N GLY A 168 11.95 17.02 -8.92
CA GLY A 168 11.36 16.07 -7.97
C GLY A 168 9.88 16.32 -7.68
N VAL A 169 9.25 17.32 -8.31
CA VAL A 169 7.84 17.66 -8.12
C VAL A 169 7.09 17.54 -9.46
N LEU A 170 6.00 16.78 -9.44
CA LEU A 170 5.02 16.69 -10.52
C LEU A 170 3.74 17.39 -10.07
N VAL A 171 3.29 18.36 -10.84
CA VAL A 171 2.07 19.13 -10.57
C VAL A 171 0.93 18.55 -11.39
N ILE A 172 -0.16 18.16 -10.72
CA ILE A 172 -1.40 17.71 -11.36
C ILE A 172 -2.37 18.89 -11.37
N ASP A 173 -2.85 19.28 -12.55
CA ASP A 173 -3.89 20.29 -12.71
C ASP A 173 -5.26 19.65 -12.50
N LEU A 174 -5.97 20.13 -11.47
CA LEU A 174 -7.28 19.63 -11.06
C LEU A 174 -8.40 20.63 -11.38
N LYS A 175 -8.08 21.75 -12.03
CA LYS A 175 -9.05 22.80 -12.33
C LYS A 175 -10.14 22.27 -13.25
N GLY A 176 -11.38 22.29 -12.75
CA GLY A 176 -12.55 21.86 -13.51
C GLY A 176 -12.64 20.34 -13.72
N VAL A 177 -11.81 19.56 -13.03
CA VAL A 177 -11.96 18.10 -12.97
C VAL A 177 -13.20 17.79 -12.14
N ASN A 178 -14.05 16.90 -12.66
CA ASN A 178 -15.24 16.42 -11.97
C ASN A 178 -15.01 14.98 -11.47
N LEU A 179 -15.64 14.61 -10.35
CA LEU A 179 -15.49 13.29 -9.73
C LEU A 179 -15.94 12.12 -10.62
N ASP A 180 -16.84 12.36 -11.57
CA ASP A 180 -17.34 11.37 -12.54
C ASP A 180 -16.27 10.93 -13.56
N ARG A 181 -15.20 11.72 -13.73
CA ARG A 181 -14.05 11.36 -14.57
C ARG A 181 -13.05 10.45 -13.85
N LEU A 182 -13.15 10.31 -12.54
CA LEU A 182 -12.24 9.49 -11.74
C LEU A 182 -12.85 8.10 -11.50
N PRO A 183 -12.02 7.04 -11.45
CA PRO A 183 -12.47 5.71 -11.05
C PRO A 183 -13.13 5.72 -9.66
N SER A 184 -14.29 5.07 -9.53
CA SER A 184 -15.02 5.00 -8.26
C SER A 184 -14.25 4.26 -7.16
N SER A 185 -13.33 3.36 -7.54
CA SER A 185 -12.42 2.67 -6.61
C SER A 185 -11.51 3.65 -5.85
N TRP A 186 -11.19 4.81 -6.41
CA TRP A 186 -10.34 5.81 -5.76
C TRP A 186 -11.02 6.49 -4.56
N ALA A 187 -12.35 6.40 -4.45
CA ALA A 187 -13.10 6.92 -3.31
C ALA A 187 -12.84 6.13 -2.00
N GLN A 188 -12.42 4.88 -2.11
CA GLN A 188 -12.26 3.98 -0.97
C GLN A 188 -11.09 4.41 -0.08
N GLY A 189 -11.35 4.63 1.21
CA GLY A 189 -10.29 4.98 2.17
C GLY A 189 -9.78 6.43 2.08
N THR A 190 -10.50 7.32 1.37
CA THR A 190 -10.16 8.75 1.28
C THR A 190 -10.10 9.46 2.65
N ASN A 191 -10.81 8.95 3.66
CA ASN A 191 -10.73 9.47 5.03
C ASN A 191 -9.33 9.28 5.67
N ASN A 192 -8.50 8.35 5.17
CA ASN A 192 -7.16 8.07 5.70
C ASN A 192 -6.04 8.85 4.97
N VAL A 193 -6.36 9.62 3.92
CA VAL A 193 -5.38 10.34 3.06
C VAL A 193 -5.72 11.84 2.97
N ALA A 194 -6.48 12.35 3.93
CA ALA A 194 -6.70 13.79 4.08
C ALA A 194 -5.37 14.49 4.46
N PRO A 195 -5.16 15.77 4.11
CA PRO A 195 -3.98 16.51 4.55
C PRO A 195 -3.87 16.48 6.08
N PRO A 196 -2.65 16.53 6.64
CA PRO A 196 -2.44 16.50 8.08
C PRO A 196 -3.27 17.61 8.73
N GLN A 197 -4.23 17.23 9.57
CA GLN A 197 -4.84 18.19 10.49
C GLN A 197 -3.81 18.40 11.59
N GLN A 198 -3.41 19.66 11.83
CA GLN A 198 -2.46 20.08 12.86
C GLN A 198 -2.57 19.20 14.10
N ALA A 199 -1.50 18.46 14.41
CA ALA A 199 -1.45 17.52 15.52
C ALA A 199 -1.81 18.25 16.82
N TYR A 200 -2.98 17.92 17.39
CA TYR A 200 -3.35 18.35 18.72
C TYR A 200 -2.39 17.68 19.71
N HIS A 201 -1.50 18.46 20.31
CA HIS A 201 -0.67 18.02 21.43
C HIS A 201 -1.56 17.62 22.61
N GLY A 202 -1.83 16.34 22.76
CA GLY A 202 -2.54 15.77 23.90
C GLY A 202 -1.75 14.60 24.48
N THR A 203 -0.91 14.88 25.47
CA THR A 203 -0.25 13.87 26.30
C THR A 203 -1.30 13.08 27.09
N GLY A 204 -1.66 11.89 26.62
CA GLY A 204 -2.58 11.01 27.34
C GLY A 204 -2.40 9.56 26.88
N GLN A 205 -1.66 8.76 27.64
CA GLN A 205 -1.50 7.34 27.38
C GLN A 205 -2.87 6.62 27.48
N PRO A 206 -3.27 5.80 26.49
CA PRO A 206 -4.47 5.00 26.59
C PRO A 206 -4.23 3.79 27.51
N GLN A 207 -4.79 3.87 28.72
CA GLN A 207 -4.85 2.79 29.69
C GLN A 207 -6.01 1.84 29.32
N TYR A 208 -5.69 0.64 28.83
CA TYR A 208 -6.67 -0.41 28.54
C TYR A 208 -7.27 -0.96 29.85
N GLN A 209 -8.44 -0.45 30.26
CA GLN A 209 -9.25 -1.10 31.28
C GLN A 209 -10.12 -2.18 30.65
N GLN A 210 -9.76 -3.43 30.94
CA GLN A 210 -10.64 -4.60 30.90
C GLN A 210 -11.95 -4.29 31.63
N GLN A 211 -13.09 -4.46 30.95
CA GLN A 211 -14.35 -4.61 31.66
C GLN A 211 -15.11 -5.85 31.19
N GLN A 212 -15.53 -6.58 32.21
CA GLN A 212 -15.97 -7.96 32.23
C GLN A 212 -17.38 -8.13 31.67
N GLN A 213 -17.55 -9.31 31.07
CA GLN A 213 -18.79 -9.98 30.74
C GLN A 213 -19.79 -9.96 31.91
N HIS A 214 -21.01 -9.50 31.64
CA HIS A 214 -22.20 -9.94 32.38
C HIS A 214 -23.22 -10.45 31.36
N GLN A 215 -23.40 -11.78 31.37
CA GLN A 215 -24.41 -12.52 30.64
C GLN A 215 -25.74 -12.45 31.42
N GLY A 216 -26.82 -12.07 30.74
CA GLY A 216 -28.17 -12.09 31.29
C GLY A 216 -29.23 -12.16 30.18
N GLN A 217 -29.71 -13.38 29.94
CA GLN A 217 -31.10 -13.78 29.65
C GLN A 217 -31.87 -13.09 28.49
N GLN A 218 -32.10 -13.84 27.41
CA GLN A 218 -33.39 -14.45 27.03
C GLN A 218 -34.49 -13.47 26.61
N SER A 219 -34.79 -13.44 25.30
CA SER A 219 -36.18 -13.57 24.81
C SER A 219 -36.24 -13.97 23.34
N HIS A 220 -37.18 -14.87 23.06
CA HIS A 220 -37.59 -15.43 21.76
C HIS A 220 -38.12 -14.36 20.81
N ASN A 221 -37.80 -14.45 19.51
CA ASN A 221 -38.86 -14.51 18.50
C ASN A 221 -38.41 -15.09 17.15
N GLN A 222 -39.34 -15.88 16.64
CA GLN A 222 -39.38 -16.79 15.51
C GLN A 222 -39.79 -16.04 14.24
N TYR A 223 -39.03 -16.17 13.13
CA TYR A 223 -39.59 -16.14 11.78
C TYR A 223 -38.82 -17.05 10.80
N GLN A 224 -39.62 -17.70 9.98
CA GLN A 224 -39.37 -18.77 9.01
C GLN A 224 -38.87 -18.28 7.64
N GLN A 225 -38.52 -19.28 6.82
CA GLN A 225 -38.30 -19.31 5.35
C GLN A 225 -36.89 -18.92 4.89
N GLN A 226 -36.01 -19.88 4.58
CA GLN A 226 -36.02 -20.74 3.38
C GLN A 226 -35.67 -19.95 2.11
N GLN A 227 -34.39 -19.94 1.74
CA GLN A 227 -33.96 -20.22 0.37
C GLN A 227 -32.45 -20.44 0.29
N HIS A 228 -32.10 -21.42 -0.53
CA HIS A 228 -30.77 -21.86 -0.85
C HIS A 228 -30.05 -20.78 -1.68
N GLN A 229 -28.83 -20.43 -1.30
CA GLN A 229 -27.77 -20.22 -2.29
C GLN A 229 -26.43 -20.23 -1.57
N GLY A 230 -25.50 -21.05 -2.09
CA GLY A 230 -24.18 -21.28 -1.52
C GLY A 230 -23.44 -19.98 -1.30
N GLY A 231 -23.36 -19.56 -0.03
CA GLY A 231 -22.59 -18.40 0.38
C GLY A 231 -21.13 -18.65 0.04
N GLN A 232 -20.60 -17.84 -0.88
CA GLN A 232 -19.17 -17.53 -0.93
C GLN A 232 -18.71 -17.30 0.51
N GLN A 233 -17.83 -18.16 1.01
CA GLN A 233 -17.02 -17.83 2.16
C GLN A 233 -16.20 -16.62 1.73
N ASP A 234 -16.68 -15.41 2.05
CA ASP A 234 -15.89 -14.20 1.97
C ASP A 234 -14.71 -14.40 2.91
N ILE A 235 -13.56 -14.74 2.34
CA ILE A 235 -12.29 -14.69 3.07
C ILE A 235 -12.02 -13.20 3.26
N LYS A 236 -12.36 -12.67 4.44
CA LYS A 236 -12.04 -11.30 4.84
C LYS A 236 -10.72 -11.33 5.59
N THR A 237 -9.63 -11.02 4.91
CA THR A 237 -8.33 -10.85 5.59
C THR A 237 -8.13 -9.43 6.13
N GLY A 238 -9.05 -8.50 5.83
CA GLY A 238 -8.97 -7.10 6.25
C GLY A 238 -7.99 -6.26 5.43
N ASN A 239 -7.50 -6.79 4.31
CA ASN A 239 -6.67 -6.07 3.34
C ASN A 239 -7.26 -6.24 1.93
N ASP A 240 -7.82 -5.16 1.38
CA ASP A 240 -8.59 -5.15 0.12
C ASP A 240 -7.80 -5.70 -1.09
N LEU A 241 -6.47 -5.52 -1.12
CA LEU A 241 -5.62 -6.02 -2.20
C LEU A 241 -5.44 -7.55 -2.14
N VAL A 242 -5.31 -8.10 -0.93
CA VAL A 242 -5.17 -9.55 -0.72
C VAL A 242 -6.51 -10.24 -0.98
N ASP A 243 -7.61 -9.64 -0.54
CA ASP A 243 -8.97 -10.16 -0.76
C ASP A 243 -9.32 -10.18 -2.27
N MET A 244 -8.84 -9.23 -3.06
CA MET A 244 -9.02 -9.23 -4.52
C MET A 244 -8.21 -10.34 -5.21
N VAL A 245 -6.92 -10.50 -4.87
CA VAL A 245 -6.06 -11.54 -5.47
C VAL A 245 -6.57 -12.93 -5.09
N LEU A 246 -7.03 -13.13 -3.85
CA LEU A 246 -7.62 -14.40 -3.44
C LEU A 246 -8.91 -14.71 -4.19
N LYS A 247 -9.76 -13.71 -4.46
CA LYS A 247 -10.98 -13.88 -5.28
C LYS A 247 -10.66 -14.32 -6.71
N ILE A 248 -9.62 -13.76 -7.32
CA ILE A 248 -9.17 -14.15 -8.67
C ILE A 248 -8.63 -15.59 -8.66
N VAL A 249 -7.75 -15.92 -7.72
CA VAL A 249 -7.12 -17.26 -7.62
C VAL A 249 -8.15 -18.34 -7.29
N CYS A 250 -9.11 -18.07 -6.40
CA CYS A 250 -10.17 -19.02 -6.05
C CYS A 250 -11.25 -19.15 -7.13
N GLY A 251 -11.55 -18.08 -7.87
CA GLY A 251 -12.47 -18.11 -9.01
C GLY A 251 -11.95 -18.98 -10.17
N CYS A 252 -10.65 -18.91 -10.47
CA CYS A 252 -10.02 -19.71 -11.51
C CYS A 252 -9.93 -21.21 -11.19
N LEU A 253 -9.95 -21.60 -9.91
CA LEU A 253 -9.93 -23.01 -9.49
C LEU A 253 -11.30 -23.70 -9.55
N LYS A 254 -12.40 -22.94 -9.56
CA LYS A 254 -13.77 -23.50 -9.67
C LYS A 254 -14.32 -23.55 -11.10
N SER A 255 -13.58 -23.06 -12.10
CA SER A 255 -14.00 -23.08 -13.50
C SER A 255 -13.32 -24.17 -14.35
N LYS A 256 -12.88 -25.28 -13.73
CA LYS A 256 -12.60 -26.54 -14.41
C LYS A 256 -13.53 -27.61 -13.85
#